data_AF-A0A0C9NEB6-F1
#
_entry.id   AF-A0A0C9NEB6-F1
#
_cell.length_a   1.000
_cell.length_b   1.000
_cell.length_c   1.000
_cell.angle_alpha   90.00
_cell.angle_beta   90.00
_cell.angle_gamma   90.00
#
_symmetry.space_group_name_H-M   'P 1'
#
loop_
_entity.id
_entity.type
_entity.pdbx_description
1 polymer ?
#
loop_
_entity_poly.entity_id
_entity_poly.type
_entity_poly.pdbx_seq_one_letter_code
_entity_poly.pdbx_strand_id
1 'polypeptide(L)'
;MTLIPLAFGLAAMVATLAGGLLALRLRHRIGLILGVTAGIVIGVALFDLVPEAMDLAGDRWSVRSLMIFMAMGLGGYMLLDRVLAGIPRAEQSWRGHLGPAMLCLHSLMDGLGIGLAFQIDTSAGWMIALAVLTHDVADGVNTVSLSLAARSEAAARRWLVVNGVAPMLGVLLGLAIVIPAAMLAPMMGVFAGIFLYIGACELVPRSRALDPKLRTSLASILGILLMLGVTHFAH
;
A
#
# COMPACT_ATOMS: atom_id res chain seq x y z
N MET A 1 5.41 22.43 -15.29
CA MET A 1 5.11 20.98 -15.22
C MET A 1 4.95 20.45 -13.79
N THR A 2 5.15 21.28 -12.75
CA THR A 2 5.04 20.89 -11.32
C THR A 2 3.61 20.72 -10.80
N LEU A 3 2.59 21.19 -11.52
CA LEU A 3 1.20 21.11 -11.07
C LEU A 3 0.56 19.73 -11.26
N ILE A 4 0.98 18.96 -12.28
CA ILE A 4 0.41 17.64 -12.59
C ILE A 4 0.70 16.62 -11.47
N PRO A 5 1.96 16.45 -11.01
CA PRO A 5 2.25 15.53 -9.90
C PRO A 5 1.48 15.90 -8.63
N LEU A 6 1.35 17.20 -8.35
CA LEU A 6 0.60 17.70 -7.19
C LEU A 6 -0.90 17.40 -7.30
N ALA A 7 -1.48 17.49 -8.50
CA ALA A 7 -2.87 17.10 -8.72
C ALA A 7 -3.08 15.60 -8.44
N PHE A 8 -2.12 14.75 -8.84
CA PHE A 8 -2.15 13.32 -8.51
C PHE A 8 -1.97 13.05 -7.02
N GLY A 9 -1.02 13.71 -6.35
CA GLY A 9 -0.87 13.61 -4.89
C GLY A 9 -2.14 14.06 -4.14
N LEU A 10 -2.86 15.05 -4.68
CA LEU A 10 -4.15 15.49 -4.13
C LEU A 10 -5.25 14.45 -4.37
N ALA A 11 -5.33 13.89 -5.57
CA ALA A 11 -6.28 12.84 -5.90
C ALA A 11 -6.04 11.59 -5.02
N ALA A 12 -4.78 11.22 -4.80
CA ALA A 12 -4.34 10.15 -3.92
C ALA A 12 -4.75 10.37 -2.46
N MET A 13 -4.51 11.57 -1.95
CA MET A 13 -4.98 12.00 -0.64
C MET A 13 -6.49 11.88 -0.51
N VAL A 14 -7.25 12.35 -1.50
CA VAL A 14 -8.72 12.28 -1.49
C VAL A 14 -9.20 10.84 -1.54
N ALA A 15 -8.59 9.99 -2.38
CA ALA A 15 -8.92 8.57 -2.48
C ALA A 15 -8.70 7.84 -1.15
N THR A 16 -7.54 8.05 -0.52
CA THR A 16 -7.21 7.51 0.81
C THR A 16 -8.19 7.98 1.87
N LEU A 17 -8.46 9.29 1.95
CA LEU A 17 -9.42 9.83 2.92
C LEU A 17 -10.83 9.27 2.68
N ALA A 18 -11.28 9.18 1.43
CA ALA A 18 -12.59 8.64 1.07
C ALA A 18 -12.70 7.15 1.46
N GLY A 19 -11.68 6.34 1.20
CA GLY A 19 -11.61 4.95 1.60
C GLY A 19 -11.71 4.76 3.11
N GLY A 20 -10.96 5.54 3.89
CA GLY A 20 -11.04 5.47 5.35
C GLY A 20 -12.39 5.94 5.91
N LEU A 21 -12.97 7.01 5.34
CA LEU A 21 -14.31 7.45 5.72
C LEU A 21 -15.37 6.39 5.39
N LEU A 22 -15.24 5.70 4.26
CA LEU A 22 -16.07 4.56 3.90
C LEU A 22 -15.95 3.43 4.93
N ALA A 23 -14.73 3.10 5.35
CA ALA A 23 -14.49 2.08 6.39
C ALA A 23 -15.11 2.46 7.75
N LEU A 24 -15.05 3.74 8.15
CA LEU A 24 -15.71 4.24 9.36
C LEU A 24 -17.23 4.10 9.27
N ARG A 25 -17.83 4.45 8.12
CA ARG A 25 -19.28 4.31 7.87
C ARG A 25 -19.74 2.86 7.85
N LEU A 26 -18.93 1.98 7.27
CA LEU A 26 -19.26 0.56 7.09
C LEU A 26 -18.60 -0.36 8.12
N ARG A 27 -18.28 0.16 9.31
CA ARG A 27 -17.62 -0.59 10.40
C ARG A 27 -18.27 -1.93 10.76
N HIS A 28 -19.58 -2.06 10.55
CA HIS A 28 -20.33 -3.31 10.80
C HIS A 28 -20.05 -4.42 9.76
N ARG A 29 -19.47 -4.07 8.61
CA ARG A 29 -19.10 -4.99 7.52
C ARG A 29 -17.59 -5.06 7.32
N ILE A 30 -16.81 -4.57 8.29
CA ILE A 30 -15.37 -4.36 8.13
C ILE A 30 -14.60 -5.63 7.79
N GLY A 31 -15.04 -6.81 8.26
CA GLY A 31 -14.44 -8.09 7.86
C GLY A 31 -14.51 -8.33 6.34
N LEU A 32 -15.65 -8.04 5.71
CA LEU A 32 -15.81 -8.19 4.24
C LEU A 32 -15.00 -7.16 3.48
N ILE A 33 -15.04 -5.90 3.92
CA ILE A 33 -14.33 -4.81 3.26
C ILE A 33 -12.82 -5.04 3.35
N LEU A 34 -12.32 -5.41 4.54
CA LEU A 34 -10.94 -5.81 4.76
C LEU A 34 -10.55 -7.01 3.89
N GLY A 35 -11.48 -7.93 3.65
CA GLY A 35 -11.27 -9.04 2.72
C GLY A 35 -10.98 -8.55 1.31
N VAL A 36 -11.84 -7.68 0.76
CA VAL A 36 -11.64 -7.07 -0.57
C VAL A 36 -10.32 -6.32 -0.63
N THR A 37 -10.03 -5.45 0.33
CA THR A 37 -8.82 -4.62 0.31
C THR A 37 -7.54 -5.41 0.54
N ALA A 38 -7.59 -6.52 1.29
CA ALA A 38 -6.48 -7.47 1.36
C ALA A 38 -6.16 -8.06 -0.02
N GLY A 39 -7.21 -8.43 -0.77
CA GLY A 39 -7.07 -8.92 -2.13
C GLY A 39 -6.48 -7.88 -3.09
N ILE A 40 -6.93 -6.63 -2.98
CA ILE A 40 -6.40 -5.51 -3.78
C ILE A 40 -4.90 -5.34 -3.49
N VAL A 41 -4.47 -5.28 -2.23
CA VAL A 41 -3.04 -5.13 -1.86
C VAL A 41 -2.18 -6.27 -2.41
N ILE A 42 -2.66 -7.52 -2.34
CA ILE A 42 -1.98 -8.66 -2.98
C ILE A 42 -1.91 -8.48 -4.49
N GLY A 43 -3.02 -8.06 -5.11
CA GLY A 43 -3.10 -7.80 -6.54
C GLY A 43 -2.13 -6.70 -6.98
N VAL A 44 -1.99 -5.62 -6.22
CA VAL A 44 -1.06 -4.52 -6.50
C VAL A 44 0.37 -5.03 -6.53
N ALA A 45 0.75 -5.85 -5.54
CA ALA A 45 2.08 -6.45 -5.54
C ALA A 45 2.34 -7.28 -6.80
N LEU A 46 1.38 -8.11 -7.20
CA LEU A 46 1.56 -9.12 -8.25
C LEU A 46 1.36 -8.58 -9.67
N PHE A 47 0.42 -7.66 -9.88
CA PHE A 47 -0.03 -7.24 -11.19
C PHE A 47 0.38 -5.81 -11.55
N ASP A 48 0.99 -5.08 -10.61
CA ASP A 48 1.41 -3.70 -10.81
C ASP A 48 2.88 -3.52 -10.41
N LEU A 49 3.22 -3.69 -9.12
CA LEU A 49 4.58 -3.43 -8.64
C LEU A 49 5.64 -4.38 -9.22
N VAL A 50 5.35 -5.69 -9.28
CA VAL A 50 6.30 -6.67 -9.85
C VAL A 50 6.49 -6.47 -11.35
N PRO A 51 5.43 -6.38 -12.19
CA PRO A 51 5.58 -6.09 -13.62
C PRO A 51 6.33 -4.78 -13.88
N GLU A 52 5.96 -3.69 -13.23
CA GLU A 52 6.62 -2.40 -13.41
C GLU A 52 8.10 -2.44 -12.99
N ALA A 53 8.43 -3.14 -11.90
CA ALA A 53 9.82 -3.36 -11.52
C ALA A 53 10.62 -4.11 -12.60
N MET A 54 9.98 -5.03 -13.34
CA MET A 54 10.61 -5.75 -14.44
C MET A 54 10.81 -4.85 -15.67
N ASP A 55 9.85 -3.99 -15.98
CA ASP A 55 9.95 -3.05 -17.10
C ASP A 55 11.02 -1.97 -16.82
N LEU A 56 11.07 -1.43 -15.60
CA LEU A 56 12.08 -0.46 -15.16
C LEU A 56 13.48 -1.06 -14.99
N ALA A 57 13.58 -2.38 -14.81
CA ALA A 57 14.86 -3.05 -14.64
C ALA A 57 15.72 -3.01 -15.91
N GLY A 58 15.11 -3.17 -17.08
CA GLY A 58 15.80 -3.28 -18.36
C GLY A 58 16.99 -4.26 -18.30
N ASP A 59 18.13 -3.88 -18.88
CA ASP A 59 19.36 -4.67 -18.81
C ASP A 59 20.15 -4.49 -17.50
N ARG A 60 19.71 -3.61 -16.59
CA ARG A 60 20.46 -3.24 -15.37
C ARG A 60 20.26 -4.22 -14.23
N TRP A 61 19.04 -4.73 -14.09
CA TRP A 61 18.68 -5.66 -13.02
C TRP A 61 18.14 -6.95 -13.61
N SER A 62 18.74 -8.07 -13.21
CA SER A 62 18.18 -9.37 -13.58
C SER A 62 16.87 -9.63 -12.84
N VAL A 63 15.98 -10.45 -13.41
CA VAL A 63 14.77 -10.94 -12.73
C VAL A 63 15.11 -11.57 -11.37
N ARG A 64 16.23 -12.29 -11.29
CA ARG A 64 16.73 -12.85 -10.02
C ARG A 64 16.99 -11.77 -8.98
N SER A 65 17.59 -10.64 -9.37
CA SER A 65 17.85 -9.51 -8.49
C SER A 65 16.55 -8.90 -7.96
N LEU A 66 15.54 -8.72 -8.83
CA LEU A 66 14.23 -8.23 -8.43
C LEU A 66 13.53 -9.17 -7.44
N MET A 67 13.61 -10.48 -7.66
CA MET A 67 13.07 -11.47 -6.73
C MET A 67 13.79 -11.45 -5.38
N ILE A 68 15.10 -11.13 -5.35
CA ILE A 68 15.84 -10.92 -4.11
C ILE A 68 15.33 -9.67 -3.39
N PHE A 69 15.14 -8.54 -4.09
CA PHE A 69 14.56 -7.33 -3.51
C PHE A 69 13.16 -7.59 -2.93
N MET A 70 12.31 -8.32 -3.65
CA MET A 70 11.00 -8.74 -3.17
C MET A 70 11.09 -9.65 -1.95
N ALA A 71 11.97 -10.65 -1.96
CA ALA A 71 12.20 -11.51 -0.80
C ALA A 71 12.72 -10.73 0.41
N MET A 72 13.56 -9.71 0.20
CA MET A 72 14.04 -8.84 1.27
C MET A 72 12.92 -7.99 1.84
N GLY A 73 12.04 -7.43 1.01
CA GLY A 73 10.86 -6.70 1.49
C GLY A 73 9.93 -7.57 2.33
N LEU A 74 9.58 -8.76 1.81
CA LEU A 74 8.72 -9.72 2.50
C LEU A 74 9.36 -10.21 3.80
N GLY A 75 10.61 -10.68 3.74
CA GLY A 75 11.32 -11.23 4.89
C GLY A 75 11.67 -10.18 5.93
N GLY A 76 12.06 -8.97 5.50
CA GLY A 76 12.37 -7.85 6.37
C GLY A 76 11.14 -7.38 7.14
N TYR A 77 10.00 -7.23 6.45
CA TYR A 77 8.75 -6.87 7.12
C TYR A 77 8.25 -8.01 8.04
N MET A 78 8.35 -9.27 7.61
CA MET A 78 8.04 -10.42 8.46
C MET A 78 8.87 -10.41 9.75
N LEU A 79 10.18 -10.21 9.64
CA LEU A 79 11.07 -10.18 10.80
C LEU A 79 10.69 -9.04 11.74
N LEU A 80 10.42 -7.86 11.16
CA LEU A 80 9.96 -6.70 11.89
C LEU A 80 8.68 -7.05 12.66
N ASP A 81 7.62 -7.51 11.99
CA ASP A 81 6.36 -7.92 12.62
C ASP A 81 6.56 -8.94 13.76
N ARG A 82 7.39 -9.98 13.55
CA ARG A 82 7.64 -11.02 14.56
C ARG A 82 8.44 -10.55 15.77
N VAL A 83 9.51 -9.77 15.55
CA VAL A 83 10.29 -9.15 16.64
C VAL A 83 9.37 -8.24 17.43
N LEU A 84 8.59 -7.42 16.73
CA LEU A 84 7.64 -6.53 17.32
C LEU A 84 6.53 -7.27 18.05
N ALA A 85 6.17 -8.51 17.72
CA ALA A 85 5.18 -9.35 18.42
C ALA A 85 5.71 -10.05 19.69
N GLY A 86 7.03 -10.26 19.81
CA GLY A 86 7.66 -10.95 20.97
C GLY A 86 7.80 -10.13 22.27
N ILE A 87 7.77 -8.80 22.19
CA ILE A 87 7.82 -7.87 23.34
C ILE A 87 6.60 -8.08 24.31
N PRO A 88 6.73 -8.01 25.65
CA PRO A 88 5.61 -8.25 26.59
C PRO A 88 4.45 -7.24 26.55
N ARG A 89 3.21 -7.73 26.70
CA ARG A 89 1.94 -6.95 26.61
C ARG A 89 1.82 -5.77 27.59
N ALA A 90 2.51 -5.79 28.71
CA ALA A 90 2.37 -4.77 29.77
C ALA A 90 2.89 -3.37 29.37
N GLU A 91 3.67 -3.25 28.29
CA GLU A 91 4.30 -1.98 27.87
C GLU A 91 3.71 -1.35 26.58
N GLN A 92 2.63 -1.89 26.01
CA GLN A 92 2.38 -1.72 24.55
C GLN A 92 1.19 -0.86 24.15
N SER A 93 1.28 0.43 24.47
CA SER A 93 0.47 1.44 23.78
C SER A 93 0.85 1.57 22.29
N TRP A 94 2.13 1.43 21.94
CA TRP A 94 2.64 1.76 20.60
C TRP A 94 2.42 0.67 19.55
N ARG A 95 2.23 -0.60 19.92
CA ARG A 95 2.08 -1.69 18.92
C ARG A 95 0.90 -1.53 17.98
N GLY A 96 -0.22 -1.06 18.51
CA GLY A 96 -1.42 -0.81 17.70
C GLY A 96 -1.24 0.35 16.69
N HIS A 97 -0.09 1.02 16.68
CA HIS A 97 0.28 2.03 15.70
C HIS A 97 1.14 1.50 14.56
N LEU A 98 1.73 0.30 14.66
CA LEU A 98 2.73 -0.18 13.69
C LEU A 98 2.12 -0.42 12.31
N GLY A 99 1.02 -1.18 12.24
CA GLY A 99 0.33 -1.44 10.96
C GLY A 99 -0.08 -0.13 10.25
N PRO A 100 -0.84 0.77 10.90
CA PRO A 100 -1.17 2.07 10.33
C PRO A 100 0.04 2.93 9.97
N ALA A 101 1.11 2.94 10.78
CA ALA A 101 2.33 3.69 10.48
C ALA A 101 3.06 3.15 9.25
N MET A 102 3.08 1.83 9.05
CA MET A 102 3.66 1.20 7.88
C MET A 102 2.86 1.48 6.60
N LEU A 103 1.52 1.54 6.71
CA LEU A 103 0.69 2.03 5.60
C LEU A 103 0.99 3.50 5.30
N CYS A 104 1.16 4.37 6.31
CA CYS A 104 1.59 5.75 6.07
C CYS A 104 2.95 5.85 5.37
N LEU A 105 3.90 5.00 5.76
CA LEU A 105 5.20 4.94 5.08
C LEU A 105 5.03 4.48 3.64
N HIS A 106 4.18 3.51 3.37
CA HIS A 106 3.89 3.05 2.02
C HIS A 106 3.22 4.14 1.17
N SER A 107 2.13 4.75 1.64
CA SER A 107 1.44 5.83 0.91
C SER A 107 2.34 7.07 0.72
N LEU A 108 3.33 7.29 1.61
CA LEU A 108 4.40 8.27 1.40
C LEU A 108 5.29 7.89 0.21
N MET A 109 5.63 6.61 0.09
CA MET A 109 6.45 6.09 -1.02
C MET A 109 5.71 6.06 -2.35
N ASP A 110 4.39 5.88 -2.34
CA ASP A 110 3.55 6.04 -3.54
C ASP A 110 3.65 7.46 -4.09
N GLY A 111 3.45 8.44 -3.21
CA GLY A 111 3.65 9.84 -3.55
C GLY A 111 5.08 10.12 -4.04
N LEU A 112 6.08 9.57 -3.36
CA LEU A 112 7.48 9.70 -3.77
C LEU A 112 7.70 9.16 -5.18
N GLY A 113 7.13 7.99 -5.49
CA GLY A 113 7.16 7.37 -6.80
C GLY A 113 6.58 8.27 -7.88
N ILE A 114 5.40 8.86 -7.63
CA ILE A 114 4.76 9.84 -8.53
C ILE A 114 5.71 11.02 -8.79
N GLY A 115 6.24 11.64 -7.73
CA GLY A 115 7.13 12.78 -7.85
C GLY A 115 8.38 12.48 -8.66
N LEU A 116 9.06 11.36 -8.39
CA LEU A 116 10.26 10.93 -9.08
C LEU A 116 9.99 10.56 -10.55
N ALA A 117 8.90 9.85 -10.81
CA ALA A 117 8.53 9.43 -12.16
C ALA A 117 8.33 10.62 -13.10
N PHE A 118 7.62 11.66 -12.65
CA PHE A 118 7.44 12.89 -13.41
C PHE A 118 8.73 13.73 -13.59
N GLN A 119 9.77 13.50 -12.78
CA GLN A 119 11.10 14.08 -13.05
C GLN A 119 11.83 13.35 -14.19
N ILE A 120 11.56 12.06 -14.38
CA ILE A 120 12.21 11.23 -15.39
C ILE A 120 11.52 11.40 -16.74
N ASP A 121 10.22 11.11 -16.81
CA ASP A 121 9.42 11.25 -18.01
C ASP A 121 7.93 11.41 -17.68
N THR A 122 7.21 12.15 -18.53
CA THR A 122 5.77 12.40 -18.31
C THR A 122 4.96 11.12 -18.43
N SER A 123 5.27 10.22 -19.37
CA SER A 123 4.54 8.96 -19.54
C SER A 123 4.69 8.05 -18.33
N ALA A 124 5.92 7.90 -17.81
CA ALA A 124 6.18 7.14 -16.59
C ALA A 124 5.44 7.73 -15.38
N GLY A 125 5.41 9.07 -15.28
CA GLY A 125 4.65 9.77 -14.25
C GLY A 125 3.15 9.46 -14.26
N TRP A 126 2.52 9.45 -15.44
CA TRP A 126 1.11 9.09 -15.59
C TRP A 126 0.84 7.64 -15.21
N MET A 127 1.70 6.72 -15.65
CA MET A 127 1.55 5.29 -15.38
C MET A 127 1.58 5.01 -13.87
N ILE A 128 2.63 5.49 -13.18
CA ILE A 128 2.78 5.33 -11.73
C ILE A 128 1.65 6.03 -10.97
N ALA A 129 1.24 7.23 -11.38
CA ALA A 129 0.18 7.94 -10.69
C ALA A 129 -1.20 7.27 -10.83
N LEU A 130 -1.52 6.74 -12.01
CA LEU A 130 -2.75 5.97 -12.20
C LEU A 130 -2.71 4.68 -11.39
N ALA A 131 -1.59 3.95 -11.41
CA ALA A 131 -1.35 2.78 -10.57
C ALA A 131 -1.63 3.05 -9.09
N VAL A 132 -1.05 4.09 -8.51
CA VAL A 132 -1.29 4.51 -7.11
C VAL A 132 -2.78 4.77 -6.84
N LEU A 133 -3.44 5.55 -7.70
CA LEU A 133 -4.87 5.88 -7.53
C LEU A 133 -5.80 4.66 -7.51
N THR A 134 -5.40 3.55 -8.12
CA THR A 134 -6.23 2.36 -8.20
C THR A 134 -6.37 1.63 -6.86
N HIS A 135 -5.45 1.86 -5.92
CA HIS A 135 -5.43 1.17 -4.64
C HIS A 135 -5.40 2.09 -3.41
N ASP A 136 -5.25 3.41 -3.57
CA ASP A 136 -5.30 4.36 -2.44
C ASP A 136 -6.61 4.31 -1.63
N VAL A 137 -7.74 3.99 -2.28
CA VAL A 137 -9.00 3.76 -1.55
C VAL A 137 -8.86 2.57 -0.59
N ALA A 138 -8.17 1.51 -1.01
CA ALA A 138 -7.91 0.34 -0.17
C ALA A 138 -6.98 0.69 0.99
N ASP A 139 -6.00 1.55 0.79
CA ASP A 139 -5.09 2.04 1.84
C ASP A 139 -5.81 2.80 2.96
N GLY A 140 -6.73 3.69 2.58
CA GLY A 140 -7.60 4.37 3.53
C GLY A 140 -8.43 3.40 4.38
N VAL A 141 -9.04 2.41 3.71
CA VAL A 141 -9.82 1.36 4.38
C VAL A 141 -8.94 0.54 5.32
N ASN A 142 -7.77 0.11 4.86
CA ASN A 142 -6.84 -0.72 5.62
C ASN A 142 -6.33 0.03 6.85
N THR A 143 -5.97 1.30 6.70
CA THR A 143 -5.52 2.17 7.80
C THR A 143 -6.57 2.26 8.91
N VAL A 144 -7.82 2.53 8.55
CA VAL A 144 -8.92 2.59 9.51
C VAL A 144 -9.21 1.22 10.12
N SER A 145 -9.21 0.16 9.31
CA SER A 145 -9.51 -1.20 9.77
C SER A 145 -8.48 -1.73 10.77
N LEU A 146 -7.19 -1.56 10.47
CA LEU A 146 -6.09 -1.92 11.36
C LEU A 146 -6.16 -1.11 12.67
N SER A 147 -6.42 0.20 12.57
CA SER A 147 -6.51 1.08 13.74
C SER A 147 -7.71 0.77 14.62
N LEU A 148 -8.88 0.51 14.05
CA LEU A 148 -10.09 0.14 14.82
C LEU A 148 -9.90 -1.18 15.53
N ALA A 149 -9.29 -2.16 14.86
CA ALA A 149 -9.12 -3.49 15.43
C ALA A 149 -7.93 -3.58 16.41
N ALA A 150 -7.03 -2.60 16.46
CA ALA A 150 -5.91 -2.57 17.40
C ALA A 150 -6.04 -1.52 18.52
N ARG A 151 -6.83 -0.45 18.29
CA ARG A 151 -6.88 0.76 19.14
C ARG A 151 -8.32 1.25 19.28
N SER A 152 -8.63 2.44 18.76
CA SER A 152 -9.89 3.15 18.94
C SER A 152 -10.27 3.93 17.69
N GLU A 153 -11.54 4.35 17.59
CA GLU A 153 -12.00 5.19 16.47
C GLU A 153 -11.23 6.53 16.41
N ALA A 154 -10.88 7.11 17.57
CA ALA A 154 -10.07 8.33 17.61
C ALA A 154 -8.67 8.10 17.02
N ALA A 155 -8.04 6.95 17.31
CA ALA A 155 -6.77 6.59 16.71
C ALA A 155 -6.92 6.34 15.19
N ALA A 156 -8.00 5.69 14.76
CA ALA A 156 -8.29 5.44 13.35
C ALA A 156 -8.43 6.75 12.55
N ARG A 157 -9.15 7.73 13.09
CA ARG A 157 -9.29 9.06 12.47
C ARG A 157 -7.95 9.79 12.37
N ARG A 158 -7.12 9.72 13.42
CA ARG A 158 -5.78 10.33 13.42
C ARG A 158 -4.89 9.69 12.35
N TRP A 159 -4.82 8.36 12.32
CA TRP A 159 -4.03 7.65 11.32
C TRP A 159 -4.54 7.84 9.91
N LEU A 160 -5.86 7.93 9.70
CA LEU A 160 -6.42 8.24 8.39
C LEU A 160 -5.96 9.60 7.87
N VAL A 161 -5.88 10.62 8.73
CA VAL A 161 -5.36 11.94 8.34
C VAL A 161 -3.88 11.85 8.00
N VAL A 162 -3.08 11.17 8.83
CA VAL A 162 -1.65 10.99 8.56
C VAL A 162 -1.42 10.23 7.24
N ASN A 163 -2.15 9.14 7.02
CA ASN A 163 -2.07 8.35 5.78
C ASN A 163 -2.54 9.15 4.57
N GLY A 164 -3.66 9.86 4.69
CA GLY A 164 -4.19 10.68 3.60
C GLY A 164 -3.23 11.77 3.16
N VAL A 165 -2.50 12.39 4.09
CA VAL A 165 -1.52 13.44 3.76
C VAL A 165 -0.21 12.83 3.20
N ALA A 166 0.07 11.56 3.46
CA ALA A 166 1.33 10.92 3.09
C ALA A 166 1.62 10.95 1.56
N PRO A 167 0.69 10.62 0.65
CA PRO A 167 0.93 10.74 -0.80
C PRO A 167 1.33 12.15 -1.24
N MET A 168 0.67 13.19 -0.73
CA MET A 168 1.02 14.57 -1.07
C MET A 168 2.43 14.92 -0.60
N LEU A 169 2.78 14.55 0.65
CA LEU A 169 4.14 14.76 1.16
C LEU A 169 5.18 13.96 0.36
N GLY A 170 4.80 12.76 -0.07
CA GLY A 170 5.61 11.91 -0.94
C GLY A 170 5.90 12.60 -2.26
N VAL A 171 4.89 13.13 -2.95
CA VAL A 171 5.06 13.87 -4.20
C VAL A 171 5.98 15.05 -4.01
N LEU A 172 5.78 15.84 -2.96
CA LEU A 172 6.62 17.00 -2.66
C LEU A 172 8.07 16.58 -2.43
N LEU A 173 8.30 15.54 -1.64
CA LEU A 173 9.64 14.99 -1.41
C LEU A 173 10.25 14.46 -2.72
N GLY A 174 9.45 13.74 -3.50
CA GLY A 174 9.84 13.11 -4.76
C GLY A 174 10.09 14.11 -5.87
N LEU A 175 9.63 15.37 -5.75
CA LEU A 175 10.01 16.49 -6.61
C LEU A 175 11.24 17.25 -6.08
N ALA A 176 11.55 17.13 -4.79
CA ALA A 176 12.65 17.83 -4.15
C ALA A 176 13.96 17.01 -4.14
N ILE A 177 13.87 15.69 -4.16
CA ILE A 177 15.03 14.79 -4.18
C ILE A 177 15.23 14.21 -5.57
N VAL A 178 16.50 13.93 -5.91
CA VAL A 178 16.87 13.20 -7.12
C VAL A 178 17.37 11.83 -6.71
N ILE A 179 16.60 10.79 -7.02
CA ILE A 179 17.02 9.40 -6.86
C ILE A 179 17.54 8.90 -8.21
N PRO A 180 18.67 8.16 -8.27
CA PRO A 180 19.09 7.54 -9.51
C PRO A 180 17.98 6.64 -10.06
N ALA A 181 17.59 6.80 -11.32
CA ALA A 181 16.54 5.99 -11.95
C ALA A 181 16.78 4.47 -11.81
N ALA A 182 18.05 4.05 -11.70
CA ALA A 182 18.43 2.67 -11.43
C ALA A 182 17.93 2.10 -10.09
N MET A 183 17.51 2.93 -9.14
CA MET A 183 17.01 2.49 -7.82
C MET A 183 15.50 2.25 -7.80
N LEU A 184 14.75 2.70 -8.80
CA LEU A 184 13.29 2.55 -8.82
C LEU A 184 12.87 1.07 -8.86
N ALA A 185 13.43 0.27 -9.78
CA ALA A 185 13.12 -1.16 -9.88
C ALA A 185 13.41 -1.95 -8.59
N PRO A 186 14.60 -1.81 -7.94
CA PRO A 186 14.85 -2.39 -6.62
C PRO A 186 13.84 -1.96 -5.54
N MET A 187 13.49 -0.67 -5.48
CA MET A 187 12.53 -0.15 -4.51
C MET A 187 11.14 -0.78 -4.71
N MET A 188 10.67 -0.87 -5.95
CA MET A 188 9.39 -1.51 -6.28
C MET A 188 9.38 -2.99 -5.92
N GLY A 189 10.49 -3.71 -6.18
CA GLY A 189 10.66 -5.08 -5.73
C GLY A 189 10.48 -5.22 -4.21
N VAL A 190 11.17 -4.38 -3.41
CA VAL A 190 11.00 -4.37 -1.94
C VAL A 190 9.55 -4.11 -1.54
N PHE A 191 8.88 -3.12 -2.14
CA PHE A 191 7.47 -2.81 -1.81
C PHE A 191 6.51 -3.94 -2.17
N ALA A 192 6.67 -4.58 -3.33
CA ALA A 192 5.90 -5.76 -3.69
C ALA A 192 6.01 -6.86 -2.63
N GLY A 193 7.22 -7.08 -2.10
CA GLY A 193 7.45 -8.04 -1.02
C GLY A 193 6.71 -7.70 0.27
N ILE A 194 6.76 -6.42 0.68
CA ILE A 194 6.04 -5.91 1.86
C ILE A 194 4.53 -6.08 1.68
N PHE A 195 4.00 -5.75 0.50
CA PHE A 195 2.58 -5.84 0.16
C PHE A 195 2.06 -7.27 0.19
N LEU A 196 2.84 -8.22 -0.34
CA LEU A 196 2.52 -9.64 -0.23
C LEU A 196 2.40 -10.08 1.22
N TYR A 197 3.31 -9.65 2.10
CA TYR A 197 3.21 -9.99 3.52
C TYR A 197 1.99 -9.35 4.18
N ILE A 198 1.79 -8.03 4.03
CA ILE A 198 0.64 -7.32 4.62
C ILE A 198 -0.67 -7.95 4.14
N GLY A 199 -0.84 -8.13 2.84
CA GLY A 199 -2.04 -8.70 2.25
C GLY A 199 -2.29 -10.13 2.72
N ALA A 200 -1.32 -11.04 2.53
CA ALA A 200 -1.51 -12.47 2.73
C ALA A 200 -1.40 -12.91 4.20
N CYS A 201 -0.52 -12.29 4.99
CA CYS A 201 -0.22 -12.72 6.36
C CYS A 201 -0.92 -11.88 7.43
N GLU A 202 -1.33 -10.64 7.14
CA GLU A 202 -2.06 -9.81 8.09
C GLU A 202 -3.53 -9.61 7.71
N LEU A 203 -3.81 -9.04 6.54
CA LEU A 203 -5.14 -8.57 6.19
C LEU A 203 -6.12 -9.71 5.91
N VAL A 204 -5.72 -10.71 5.11
CA VAL A 204 -6.56 -11.90 4.83
C VAL A 204 -6.91 -12.66 6.12
N PRO A 205 -5.94 -13.04 6.98
CA PRO A 205 -6.26 -13.71 8.25
C PRO A 205 -7.14 -12.86 9.17
N ARG A 206 -6.92 -11.54 9.23
CA ARG A 206 -7.70 -10.64 10.07
C ARG A 206 -9.13 -10.46 9.56
N SER A 207 -9.33 -10.39 8.24
CA SER A 207 -10.65 -10.40 7.62
C SER A 207 -11.44 -11.65 8.03
N ARG A 208 -10.81 -12.83 7.94
CA ARG A 208 -11.37 -14.11 8.41
C ARG A 208 -11.64 -14.13 9.91
N ALA A 209 -10.76 -13.56 10.73
CA ALA A 209 -10.97 -13.50 12.18
C ALA A 209 -12.18 -12.64 12.57
N LEU A 210 -12.43 -11.54 11.83
CA LEU A 210 -13.58 -10.65 12.05
C LEU A 210 -14.89 -11.25 11.53
N ASP A 211 -14.84 -12.06 10.47
CA ASP A 211 -16.00 -12.75 9.91
C ASP A 211 -15.56 -14.11 9.32
N PRO A 212 -15.65 -15.22 10.10
CA PRO A 212 -15.05 -16.52 9.79
C PRO A 212 -15.83 -17.33 8.73
N LYS A 213 -16.49 -16.65 7.81
CA LYS A 213 -17.31 -17.25 6.76
C LYS A 213 -16.55 -17.31 5.43
N LEU A 214 -16.93 -18.20 4.53
CA LEU A 214 -16.31 -18.31 3.20
C LEU A 214 -16.34 -16.98 2.42
N ARG A 215 -17.37 -16.14 2.66
CA ARG A 215 -17.55 -14.85 2.00
C ARG A 215 -16.37 -13.88 2.17
N THR A 216 -15.59 -13.94 3.26
CA THR A 216 -14.41 -13.08 3.41
C THR A 216 -13.24 -13.52 2.53
N SER A 217 -13.03 -14.82 2.36
CA SER A 217 -12.08 -15.32 1.36
C SER A 217 -12.53 -15.04 -0.07
N LEU A 218 -13.82 -15.17 -0.37
CA LEU A 218 -14.36 -14.77 -1.69
C LEU A 218 -14.18 -13.27 -1.92
N ALA A 219 -14.33 -12.44 -0.89
CA ALA A 219 -14.05 -11.02 -0.95
C ALA A 219 -12.56 -10.75 -1.28
N SER A 220 -11.61 -11.48 -0.68
CA SER A 220 -10.19 -11.36 -1.05
C SER A 220 -9.89 -11.80 -2.47
N ILE A 221 -10.48 -12.90 -2.93
CA ILE A 221 -10.36 -13.31 -4.34
C ILE A 221 -10.93 -12.23 -5.26
N LEU A 222 -12.10 -11.67 -4.92
CA LEU A 222 -12.68 -10.56 -5.66
C LEU A 222 -11.74 -9.35 -5.71
N GLY A 223 -11.08 -9.00 -4.59
CA GLY A 223 -10.09 -7.92 -4.57
C GLY A 223 -8.92 -8.16 -5.53
N ILE A 224 -8.38 -9.38 -5.57
CA ILE A 224 -7.32 -9.77 -6.51
C ILE A 224 -7.80 -9.62 -7.96
N LEU A 225 -9.00 -10.12 -8.26
CA LEU A 225 -9.59 -10.05 -9.61
C LEU A 225 -9.92 -8.62 -10.03
N LEU A 226 -10.38 -7.78 -9.09
CA LEU A 226 -10.61 -6.36 -9.35
C LEU A 226 -9.30 -5.67 -9.72
N MET A 227 -8.22 -5.93 -8.96
CA MET A 227 -6.92 -5.34 -9.27
C MET A 227 -6.38 -5.83 -10.61
N LEU A 228 -6.52 -7.12 -10.93
CA LEU A 228 -6.16 -7.65 -12.24
C LEU A 228 -6.92 -6.95 -13.38
N GLY A 229 -8.22 -6.75 -13.20
CA GLY A 229 -9.04 -6.04 -14.18
C GLY A 229 -8.58 -4.59 -14.36
N VAL A 230 -8.24 -3.91 -13.25
CA VAL A 230 -7.76 -2.54 -13.28
C VAL A 230 -6.40 -2.42 -13.98
N THR A 231 -5.42 -3.28 -13.63
CA THR A 231 -4.10 -3.23 -14.26
C THR A 231 -4.15 -3.60 -15.74
N HIS A 232 -5.06 -4.49 -16.16
CA HIS A 232 -5.26 -4.82 -17.57
C HIS A 232 -5.73 -3.64 -18.44
N PHE A 233 -6.40 -2.64 -17.85
CA PHE A 233 -6.80 -1.43 -18.58
C PHE A 233 -5.84 -0.25 -18.39
N ALA A 234 -4.96 -0.33 -17.38
CA ALA A 234 -3.99 0.72 -17.07
C ALA A 234 -2.67 0.57 -17.86
N HIS A 235 -2.33 -0.66 -18.24
CA HIS A 235 -1.17 -1.06 -19.05
C HIS A 235 -1.60 -1.53 -20.44
#